data_AF-A0AAV9TXK4-F1
#
_entry.id   AF-A0AAV9TXK4-F1
#
_cell.length_a   1.000
_cell.length_b   1.000
_cell.length_c   1.000
_cell.angle_alpha   90.00
_cell.angle_beta   90.00
_cell.angle_gamma   90.00
#
_symmetry.space_group_name_H-M   'P 1'
#
loop_
_entity.id
_entity.type
_entity.pdbx_description
1 polymer ?
#
loop_
_entity_poly.entity_id
_entity_poly.type
_entity_poly.pdbx_seq_one_letter_code
_entity_poly.pdbx_strand_id
1 'polypeptide(L)'
;MASSAPALASGAQMSQAPAQNSSLPATPAPPLDPAIREFVAQELYKRYKLTRASMGSDTESEKQKDASLQETWESLPEHLKASTRAQADDIPRKLQLLGYSMTNGGENIAVGRERLEKFTAEQLEYLGEVEHDRWVAERIRSGWQASGQRNSSTQQTPFFVPYAELEQKWKDVDKFMVDGIPEILGRSGYRIHRNI
;
A
#
# COMPACT_ATOMS: atom_id res chain seq x y z
N MET A 1 3.49 -49.76 -43.85
CA MET A 1 2.05 -49.47 -43.67
C MET A 1 1.73 -49.84 -42.23
N ALA A 2 1.50 -48.83 -41.38
CA ALA A 2 0.22 -48.56 -40.71
C ALA A 2 -0.15 -49.66 -39.69
N SER A 3 -0.56 -49.43 -38.46
CA SER A 3 -1.06 -48.23 -37.79
C SER A 3 -1.26 -48.56 -36.29
N SER A 4 -1.28 -47.50 -35.48
CA SER A 4 -2.15 -47.30 -34.30
C SER A 4 -1.91 -48.07 -32.98
N ALA A 5 -1.54 -47.30 -31.96
CA ALA A 5 -1.91 -47.50 -30.56
C ALA A 5 -2.96 -46.45 -30.13
N PRO A 6 -3.91 -46.75 -29.22
CA PRO A 6 -4.64 -45.75 -28.43
C PRO A 6 -4.04 -45.64 -27.00
N ALA A 7 -3.65 -44.44 -26.53
CA ALA A 7 -4.44 -43.46 -25.74
C ALA A 7 -4.90 -43.98 -24.36
N LEU A 8 -4.21 -43.62 -23.27
CA LEU A 8 -4.44 -42.46 -22.37
C LEU A 8 -5.72 -42.53 -21.52
N ALA A 9 -5.57 -42.56 -20.20
CA ALA A 9 -6.06 -41.48 -19.31
C ALA A 9 -5.69 -41.75 -17.83
N SER A 10 -4.80 -40.91 -17.29
CA SER A 10 -4.57 -40.73 -15.85
C SER A 10 -5.70 -39.89 -15.25
N GLY A 11 -6.30 -40.36 -14.16
CA GLY A 11 -7.21 -39.57 -13.32
C GLY A 11 -6.43 -38.67 -12.37
N ALA A 12 -6.48 -37.36 -12.61
CA ALA A 12 -5.96 -36.34 -11.69
C ALA A 12 -7.00 -36.07 -10.58
N GLN A 13 -6.58 -36.18 -9.32
CA GLN A 13 -7.37 -35.76 -8.16
C GLN A 13 -7.44 -34.23 -8.13
N MET A 14 -8.67 -33.71 -8.09
CA MET A 14 -8.95 -32.29 -7.94
C MET A 14 -8.61 -31.83 -6.53
N SER A 15 -7.70 -30.86 -6.46
CA SER A 15 -7.40 -30.06 -5.28
C SER A 15 -8.56 -29.10 -5.02
N GLN A 16 -9.14 -29.14 -3.81
CA GLN A 16 -10.15 -28.19 -3.38
C GLN A 16 -9.49 -26.85 -3.01
N ALA A 17 -9.90 -25.78 -3.70
CA ALA A 17 -9.54 -24.41 -3.36
C ALA A 17 -10.27 -23.96 -2.08
N PRO A 18 -9.63 -23.18 -1.18
CA PRO A 18 -10.33 -22.62 -0.04
C PRO A 18 -11.28 -21.50 -0.46
N ALA A 19 -12.40 -21.43 0.25
CA ALA A 19 -13.58 -20.63 -0.05
C ALA A 19 -13.29 -19.12 -0.21
N GLN A 20 -13.76 -18.56 -1.33
CA GLN A 20 -13.89 -17.12 -1.52
C GLN A 20 -14.99 -16.59 -0.61
N ASN A 21 -14.60 -15.97 0.51
CA ASN A 21 -15.53 -15.21 1.34
C ASN A 21 -15.64 -13.79 0.77
N SER A 22 -16.33 -13.67 -0.37
CA SER A 22 -16.66 -12.40 -1.02
C SER A 22 -17.85 -11.76 -0.31
N SER A 23 -17.58 -11.00 0.74
CA SER A 23 -18.53 -10.03 1.28
C SER A 23 -17.79 -8.74 1.54
N LEU A 24 -17.81 -7.84 0.56
CA LEU A 24 -17.45 -6.44 0.77
C LEU A 24 -18.43 -5.86 1.78
N PRO A 25 -18.02 -5.41 2.99
CA PRO A 25 -18.94 -4.62 3.79
C PRO A 25 -18.89 -3.16 3.34
N ALA A 26 -20.09 -2.60 3.23
CA ALA A 26 -20.42 -1.22 3.54
C ALA A 26 -20.01 -0.09 2.58
N THR A 27 -20.83 0.95 2.64
CA THR A 27 -20.65 2.29 2.07
C THR A 27 -19.18 2.71 1.98
N PRO A 28 -18.73 3.31 0.86
CA PRO A 28 -17.35 3.76 0.72
C PRO A 28 -16.95 4.61 1.92
N ALA A 29 -15.77 4.33 2.47
CA ALA A 29 -15.25 5.06 3.60
C ALA A 29 -15.26 6.58 3.31
N PRO A 30 -15.65 7.42 4.28
CA PRO A 30 -15.61 8.86 4.08
C PRO A 30 -14.16 9.30 3.83
N PRO A 31 -13.93 10.33 2.99
CA PRO A 31 -12.60 10.88 2.79
C PRO A 31 -12.06 11.47 4.09
N LEU A 32 -10.74 11.52 4.22
CA LEU A 32 -10.09 12.18 5.35
C LEU A 32 -10.44 13.69 5.37
N ASP A 33 -10.51 14.26 6.57
CA ASP A 33 -10.53 15.71 6.74
C ASP A 33 -9.31 16.31 6.02
N PRO A 34 -9.47 17.35 5.17
CA PRO A 34 -8.37 17.96 4.43
C PRO A 34 -7.17 18.37 5.31
N ALA A 35 -7.41 18.84 6.53
CA ALA A 35 -6.34 19.25 7.45
C ALA A 35 -5.50 18.05 7.90
N ILE A 36 -6.14 16.90 8.10
CA ILE A 36 -5.47 15.67 8.55
C ILE A 36 -4.83 14.96 7.36
N ARG A 37 -5.49 14.97 6.21
CA ARG A 37 -4.96 14.43 4.97
C ARG A 37 -3.57 14.96 4.66
N GLU A 38 -3.37 16.28 4.75
CA GLU A 38 -2.06 16.88 4.45
C GLU A 38 -1.01 16.47 5.48
N PHE A 39 -1.36 16.49 6.77
CA PHE A 39 -0.46 16.01 7.83
C PHE A 39 -0.04 14.55 7.62
N VAL A 40 -1.02 13.67 7.36
CA VAL A 40 -0.77 12.23 7.12
C VAL A 40 0.11 12.04 5.89
N ALA A 41 -0.14 12.76 4.80
CA ALA A 41 0.66 12.68 3.57
C ALA A 41 2.13 13.10 3.80
N GLN A 42 2.36 14.14 4.61
CA GLN A 42 3.70 14.58 4.98
C GLN A 42 4.42 13.55 5.86
N GLU A 43 3.73 12.95 6.83
CA GLU A 43 4.32 11.90 7.68
C GLU A 43 4.63 10.62 6.90
N LEU A 44 3.76 10.21 5.98
CA LEU A 44 4.03 9.12 5.04
C LEU A 44 5.26 9.45 4.18
N TYR A 45 5.38 10.66 3.67
CA TYR A 45 6.57 11.08 2.90
C TYR A 45 7.86 10.98 3.72
N LYS A 46 7.85 11.40 4.99
CA LYS A 46 8.99 11.24 5.90
C LYS A 46 9.37 9.77 6.07
N ARG A 47 8.39 8.87 6.26
CA ARG A 47 8.63 7.43 6.33
C ARG A 47 9.21 6.87 5.04
N TYR A 48 8.71 7.30 3.89
CA TYR A 48 9.24 6.90 2.59
C TYR A 48 10.74 7.27 2.45
N LYS A 49 11.12 8.50 2.83
CA LYS A 49 12.54 8.91 2.86
C LYS A 49 13.38 8.00 3.77
N LEU A 50 12.88 7.68 4.97
CA LEU A 50 13.60 6.83 5.93
C LEU A 50 13.89 5.44 5.37
N THR A 51 12.88 4.77 4.79
CA THR A 51 13.08 3.43 4.20
C THR A 51 13.95 3.47 2.95
N ARG A 52 13.80 4.49 2.10
CA ARG A 52 14.69 4.64 0.92
C ARG A 52 16.13 4.95 1.30
N ALA A 53 16.36 5.66 2.40
CA ALA A 53 17.71 5.93 2.89
C ALA A 53 18.42 4.63 3.33
N SER A 54 17.69 3.68 3.94
CA SER A 54 18.24 2.41 4.40
C SER A 54 18.44 1.37 3.29
N MET A 55 17.77 1.53 2.14
CA MET A 55 18.02 0.74 0.94
C MET A 55 19.37 1.14 0.32
N GLY A 56 20.45 0.46 0.75
CA GLY A 56 21.84 0.71 0.34
C GLY A 56 22.19 0.35 -1.12
N SER A 57 21.22 0.37 -2.05
CA SER A 57 21.44 0.01 -3.46
C SER A 57 21.78 1.19 -4.36
N ASP A 58 21.35 2.39 -4.00
CA ASP A 58 21.47 3.58 -4.84
C ASP A 58 22.70 4.37 -4.40
N THR A 59 23.57 4.76 -5.33
CA THR A 59 24.67 5.67 -5.05
C THR A 59 24.13 7.01 -4.54
N GLU A 60 24.93 7.74 -3.76
CA GLU A 60 24.54 9.08 -3.29
C GLU A 60 24.15 10.02 -4.44
N SER A 61 24.81 9.87 -5.60
CA SER A 61 24.47 10.61 -6.82
C SER A 61 23.12 10.21 -7.43
N GLU A 62 22.75 8.92 -7.37
CA GLU A 62 21.45 8.44 -7.85
C GLU A 62 20.32 8.87 -6.91
N LYS A 63 20.56 8.86 -5.59
CA LYS A 63 19.60 9.36 -4.60
C LYS A 63 19.32 10.85 -4.80
N GLN A 64 20.35 11.67 -5.01
CA GLN A 64 20.20 13.11 -5.28
C GLN A 64 19.44 13.42 -6.58
N LYS A 65 19.46 12.50 -7.56
CA LYS A 65 18.74 12.66 -8.83
C LYS A 65 17.31 12.11 -8.78
N ASP A 66 16.97 11.28 -7.80
CA ASP A 66 15.61 10.77 -7.66
C ASP A 66 14.68 11.89 -7.16
N ALA A 67 13.80 12.36 -8.04
CA ALA A 67 12.82 13.39 -7.73
C ALA A 67 11.88 13.02 -6.55
N SER A 68 11.85 11.75 -6.12
CA SER A 68 11.12 11.32 -4.93
C SER A 68 11.88 11.46 -3.60
N LEU A 69 13.15 11.87 -3.62
CA LEU A 69 14.00 12.01 -2.44
C LEU A 69 14.38 13.47 -2.17
N GLN A 70 13.41 14.39 -2.28
CA GLN A 70 13.61 15.80 -1.97
C GLN A 70 13.77 16.04 -0.47
N GLU A 71 14.53 17.08 -0.10
CA GLU A 71 14.81 17.32 1.32
C GLU A 71 13.54 17.67 2.10
N THR A 72 12.70 18.54 1.53
CA THR A 72 11.47 19.02 2.17
C THR A 72 10.23 18.61 1.40
N TRP A 73 9.08 18.59 2.09
CA TRP A 73 7.78 18.38 1.45
C TRP A 73 7.52 19.44 0.38
N GLU A 74 7.84 20.70 0.64
CA GLU A 74 7.60 21.83 -0.24
C GLU A 74 8.30 21.66 -1.60
N SER A 75 9.50 21.10 -1.58
CA SER A 75 10.33 20.85 -2.77
C SER A 75 9.90 19.60 -3.55
N LEU A 76 9.07 18.73 -2.97
CA LEU A 76 8.58 17.52 -3.66
C LEU A 76 7.70 17.92 -4.87
N PRO A 77 7.94 17.33 -6.06
CA PRO A 77 7.08 17.54 -7.22
C PRO A 77 5.62 17.24 -6.94
N GLU A 78 4.72 18.03 -7.52
CA GLU A 78 3.29 17.95 -7.21
C GLU A 78 2.69 16.57 -7.51
N HIS A 79 3.12 15.88 -8.57
CA HIS A 79 2.64 14.53 -8.88
C HIS A 79 3.07 13.50 -7.82
N LEU A 80 4.14 13.75 -7.08
CA LEU A 80 4.58 12.88 -5.98
C LEU A 80 3.89 13.26 -4.66
N LYS A 81 3.62 14.54 -4.41
CA LYS A 81 2.73 14.97 -3.31
C LYS A 81 1.32 14.42 -3.49
N ALA A 82 0.78 14.48 -4.71
CA ALA A 82 -0.51 13.90 -5.04
C ALA A 82 -0.54 12.38 -4.77
N SER A 83 0.57 11.68 -5.05
CA SER A 83 0.71 10.24 -4.80
C SER A 83 0.66 9.89 -3.30
N THR A 84 1.39 10.62 -2.44
CA THR A 84 1.36 10.39 -0.99
C THR A 84 0.03 10.81 -0.37
N ARG A 85 -0.62 11.85 -0.90
CA ARG A 85 -1.99 12.20 -0.49
C ARG A 85 -3.00 11.13 -0.91
N ALA A 86 -2.88 10.55 -2.09
CA ALA A 86 -3.72 9.44 -2.52
C ALA A 86 -3.51 8.19 -1.64
N GLN A 87 -2.30 7.96 -1.14
CA GLN A 87 -2.04 6.94 -0.13
C GLN A 87 -2.76 7.24 1.19
N ALA A 88 -2.73 8.51 1.66
CA ALA A 88 -3.46 8.95 2.84
C ALA A 88 -4.98 8.75 2.68
N ASP A 89 -5.53 9.17 1.54
CA ASP A 89 -6.95 9.04 1.19
C ASP A 89 -7.43 7.58 1.19
N ASP A 90 -6.53 6.63 0.96
CA ASP A 90 -6.84 5.21 0.90
C ASP A 90 -6.80 4.51 2.27
N ILE A 91 -6.30 5.17 3.32
CA ILE A 91 -6.18 4.59 4.67
C ILE A 91 -7.54 4.07 5.19
N PRO A 92 -8.65 4.82 5.11
CA PRO A 92 -9.94 4.32 5.58
C PRO A 92 -10.36 3.01 4.90
N ARG A 93 -10.10 2.85 3.59
CA ARG A 93 -10.37 1.60 2.86
C ARG A 93 -9.50 0.45 3.38
N LYS A 94 -8.20 0.67 3.60
CA LYS A 94 -7.30 -0.34 4.17
C LYS A 94 -7.78 -0.82 5.55
N LEU A 95 -8.24 0.09 6.40
CA LEU A 95 -8.80 -0.28 7.70
C LEU A 95 -10.07 -1.11 7.55
N GLN A 96 -10.99 -0.71 6.66
CA GLN A 96 -12.22 -1.46 6.41
C GLN A 96 -11.98 -2.88 5.93
N LEU A 97 -10.99 -3.10 5.05
CA LEU A 97 -10.62 -4.45 4.58
C LEU A 97 -10.24 -5.40 5.71
N LEU A 98 -9.71 -4.86 6.81
CA LEU A 98 -9.33 -5.63 7.99
C LEU A 98 -10.41 -5.64 9.09
N GLY A 99 -11.57 -5.03 8.84
CA GLY A 99 -12.64 -4.90 9.81
C GLY A 99 -12.37 -3.85 10.90
N TYR A 100 -11.63 -2.79 10.57
CA TYR A 100 -11.41 -1.63 11.45
C TYR A 100 -12.02 -0.36 10.87
N SER A 101 -12.22 0.63 11.74
CA SER A 101 -12.58 2.00 11.39
C SER A 101 -11.71 2.97 12.20
N MET A 102 -11.61 4.21 11.72
CA MET A 102 -10.99 5.30 12.47
C MET A 102 -12.04 6.30 12.93
N THR A 103 -11.80 6.93 14.07
CA THR A 103 -12.68 7.95 14.66
C THR A 103 -11.83 9.04 15.29
N ASN A 104 -12.36 10.27 15.34
CA ASN A 104 -11.67 11.34 16.03
C ASN A 104 -11.63 11.04 17.54
N GLY A 105 -10.48 11.24 18.19
CA GLY A 105 -10.28 10.92 19.61
C GLY A 105 -11.14 11.75 20.58
N GLY A 106 -11.74 12.85 20.11
CA GLY A 106 -12.75 13.61 20.85
C GLY A 106 -14.17 13.04 20.75
N GLU A 107 -14.42 12.09 19.85
CA GLU A 107 -15.72 11.41 19.73
C GLU A 107 -15.85 10.32 20.80
N ASN A 108 -17.06 10.16 21.32
CA ASN A 108 -17.35 9.19 22.36
C ASN A 108 -17.32 7.78 21.76
N ILE A 109 -16.17 7.12 21.79
CA ILE A 109 -16.03 5.75 21.30
C ILE A 109 -16.78 4.82 22.26
N ALA A 110 -17.70 4.02 21.71
CA ALA A 110 -18.42 3.03 22.47
C ALA A 110 -17.44 2.20 23.34
N VAL A 111 -17.70 2.20 24.65
CA VAL A 111 -16.91 1.47 25.63
C VAL A 111 -16.81 0.00 25.20
N GLY A 112 -15.59 -0.54 25.14
CA GLY A 112 -15.35 -1.95 24.84
C GLY A 112 -14.90 -2.28 23.40
N ARG A 113 -14.74 -1.30 22.50
CA ARG A 113 -14.10 -1.57 21.19
C ARG A 113 -12.60 -1.79 21.34
N GLU A 114 -12.11 -2.91 20.79
CA GLU A 114 -10.67 -3.20 20.72
C GLU A 114 -9.95 -2.13 19.88
N ARG A 115 -8.90 -1.55 20.46
CA ARG A 115 -8.04 -0.57 19.79
C ARG A 115 -6.91 -1.28 19.05
N LEU A 116 -6.67 -0.86 17.80
CA LEU A 116 -5.53 -1.32 17.05
C LEU A 116 -4.32 -0.43 17.33
N GLU A 117 -3.28 -0.99 17.95
CA GLU A 117 -2.00 -0.31 18.18
C GLU A 117 -0.98 -0.63 17.07
N LYS A 118 -1.02 -1.85 16.52
CA LYS A 118 -0.14 -2.31 15.45
C LYS A 118 -0.82 -3.39 14.60
N PHE A 119 -0.46 -3.48 13.34
CA PHE A 119 -0.87 -4.60 12.50
C PHE A 119 -0.06 -5.86 12.83
N THR A 120 -0.64 -7.02 12.58
CA THR A 120 0.07 -8.31 12.58
C THR A 120 0.90 -8.48 11.31
N ALA A 121 1.86 -9.40 11.29
CA ALA A 121 2.67 -9.68 10.10
C ALA A 121 1.82 -10.09 8.88
N GLU A 122 0.78 -10.89 9.08
CA GLU A 122 -0.15 -11.30 8.03
C GLU A 122 -0.96 -10.11 7.48
N GLN A 123 -1.46 -9.24 8.37
CA GLN A 123 -2.14 -8.01 7.97
C GLN A 123 -1.20 -7.07 7.20
N LEU A 124 0.06 -6.96 7.60
CA LEU A 124 1.04 -6.14 6.89
C LEU A 124 1.33 -6.69 5.50
N GLU A 125 1.49 -8.00 5.33
CA GLU A 125 1.70 -8.60 4.00
C GLU A 125 0.50 -8.34 3.09
N TYR A 126 -0.72 -8.58 3.59
CA TYR A 126 -1.95 -8.29 2.85
C TYR A 126 -2.09 -6.79 2.50
N LEU A 127 -1.88 -5.90 3.45
CA LEU A 127 -2.00 -4.46 3.19
C LEU A 127 -0.85 -3.92 2.34
N GLY A 128 0.32 -4.56 2.34
CA GLY A 128 1.43 -4.25 1.44
C GLY A 128 1.05 -4.53 -0.01
N GLU A 129 0.44 -5.68 -0.29
CA GLU A 129 -0.13 -6.00 -1.61
C GLU A 129 -1.20 -4.98 -2.03
N VAL A 130 -2.12 -4.68 -1.13
CA VAL A 130 -3.18 -3.69 -1.36
C VAL A 130 -2.62 -2.29 -1.66
N GLU A 131 -1.52 -1.91 -1.01
CA GLU A 131 -0.85 -0.62 -1.25
C GLU A 131 -0.12 -0.60 -2.60
N HIS A 132 0.55 -1.70 -2.95
CA HIS A 132 1.19 -1.85 -4.26
C HIS A 132 0.16 -1.74 -5.39
N ASP A 133 -0.97 -2.45 -5.29
CA ASP A 133 -2.04 -2.40 -6.29
C ASP A 133 -2.62 -0.99 -6.44
N ARG A 134 -2.86 -0.30 -5.31
CA ARG A 134 -3.29 1.11 -5.31
C ARG A 134 -2.28 2.00 -6.03
N TRP A 135 -1.00 1.83 -5.72
CA TRP A 135 0.09 2.60 -6.33
C TRP A 135 0.21 2.32 -7.83
N VAL A 136 0.18 1.06 -8.26
CA VAL A 136 0.22 0.68 -9.68
C VAL A 136 -0.96 1.31 -10.43
N ALA A 137 -2.18 1.17 -9.89
CA ALA A 137 -3.37 1.74 -10.50
C ALA A 137 -3.31 3.27 -10.62
N GLU A 138 -2.78 3.96 -9.61
CA GLU A 138 -2.53 5.40 -9.66
C GLU A 138 -1.53 5.80 -10.74
N ARG A 139 -0.41 5.07 -10.82
CA ARG A 139 0.67 5.35 -11.77
C ARG A 139 0.22 5.16 -13.21
N ILE A 140 -0.51 4.07 -13.50
CA ILE A 140 -1.12 3.82 -14.81
C ILE A 140 -2.06 4.97 -15.19
N ARG A 141 -2.97 5.37 -14.30
CA ARG A 141 -3.92 6.47 -14.55
C ARG A 141 -3.22 7.81 -14.78
N SER A 142 -2.06 8.01 -14.18
CA SER A 142 -1.27 9.23 -14.28
C SER A 142 -0.26 9.21 -15.44
N GLY A 143 -0.30 8.19 -16.32
CA GLY A 143 0.54 8.11 -17.52
C GLY A 143 1.97 7.64 -17.28
N TRP A 144 2.27 7.04 -16.13
CA TRP A 144 3.59 6.45 -15.90
C TRP A 144 3.84 5.26 -16.83
N GLN A 145 5.11 5.07 -17.19
CA GLN A 145 5.51 4.06 -18.17
C GLN A 145 6.29 2.93 -17.50
N ALA A 146 6.07 1.70 -17.98
CA ALA A 146 6.90 0.56 -17.63
C ALA A 146 8.33 0.76 -18.17
N SER A 147 9.34 0.43 -17.37
CA SER A 147 10.75 0.53 -17.73
C SER A 147 11.58 -0.51 -16.97
N GLY A 148 12.83 -0.75 -17.37
CA GLY A 148 13.76 -1.59 -16.58
C GLY A 148 14.35 -0.89 -15.35
N GLN A 149 14.17 0.43 -15.24
CA GLN A 149 14.76 1.25 -14.18
C GLN A 149 13.80 2.33 -13.70
N ARG A 150 13.82 2.61 -12.40
CA ARG A 150 13.01 3.66 -11.80
C ARG A 150 13.55 5.04 -12.20
N ASN A 151 12.67 5.91 -12.68
CA ASN A 151 12.97 7.34 -12.84
C ASN A 151 11.73 8.17 -12.50
N SER A 152 11.74 8.76 -11.30
CA SER A 152 10.60 9.54 -10.80
C SER A 152 10.39 10.86 -11.54
N SER A 153 11.43 11.39 -12.21
CA SER A 153 11.41 12.63 -12.97
C SER A 153 10.75 12.45 -14.33
N THR A 154 11.01 11.33 -15.00
CA THR A 154 10.40 10.97 -16.29
C THR A 154 9.17 10.05 -16.16
N GLN A 155 8.72 9.80 -14.92
CA GLN A 155 7.55 8.97 -14.62
C GLN A 155 7.67 7.53 -15.15
N GLN A 156 8.82 6.91 -14.93
CA GLN A 156 9.13 5.55 -15.36
C GLN A 156 9.35 4.63 -14.15
N THR A 157 8.88 3.38 -14.26
CA THR A 157 9.02 2.42 -13.18
C THR A 157 9.11 0.95 -13.65
N PRO A 158 9.94 0.12 -12.98
CA PRO A 158 9.96 -1.32 -13.18
C PRO A 158 8.94 -2.09 -12.35
N PHE A 159 8.15 -1.41 -11.51
CA PHE A 159 7.28 -2.07 -10.52
C PHE A 159 5.88 -2.39 -11.04
N PHE A 160 5.65 -2.32 -12.35
CA PHE A 160 4.39 -2.78 -12.97
C PHE A 160 4.38 -4.30 -13.12
N VAL A 161 4.48 -4.98 -11.99
CA VAL A 161 4.47 -6.44 -11.85
C VAL A 161 3.51 -6.83 -10.73
N PRO A 162 2.96 -8.07 -10.72
CA PRO A 162 2.20 -8.57 -9.58
C PRO A 162 2.98 -8.45 -8.27
N TYR A 163 2.32 -8.17 -7.15
CA TYR A 163 2.99 -8.05 -5.85
C TYR A 163 3.83 -9.28 -5.53
N ALA A 164 3.34 -10.49 -5.84
CA ALA A 164 4.08 -11.74 -5.65
C ALA A 164 5.47 -11.75 -6.31
N GLU A 165 5.62 -11.10 -7.46
CA GLU A 165 6.86 -11.03 -8.27
C GLU A 165 7.77 -9.84 -7.88
N LEU A 166 7.29 -8.93 -7.04
CA LEU A 166 8.06 -7.78 -6.57
C LEU A 166 9.22 -8.24 -5.68
N GLU A 167 10.41 -7.66 -5.86
CA GLU A 167 11.55 -7.94 -4.99
C GLU A 167 11.22 -7.62 -3.53
N GLN A 168 11.72 -8.45 -2.61
CA GLN A 168 11.39 -8.34 -1.17
C GLN A 168 11.67 -6.94 -0.61
N LYS A 169 12.77 -6.30 -1.01
CA LYS A 169 13.13 -4.95 -0.55
C LYS A 169 12.07 -3.90 -0.88
N TRP A 170 11.33 -4.07 -1.99
CA TRP A 170 10.25 -3.16 -2.39
C TRP A 170 8.93 -3.51 -1.71
N LYS A 171 8.64 -4.80 -1.51
CA LYS A 171 7.55 -5.24 -0.62
C LYS A 171 7.70 -4.66 0.79
N ASP A 172 8.93 -4.63 1.30
CA ASP A 172 9.23 -4.10 2.63
C ASP A 172 9.01 -2.59 2.70
N VAL A 173 9.16 -1.85 1.59
CA VAL A 173 8.75 -0.43 1.52
C VAL A 173 7.25 -0.31 1.71
N ASP A 174 6.43 -1.05 0.96
CA ASP A 174 4.97 -0.97 1.07
C ASP A 174 4.48 -1.34 2.47
N LYS A 175 5.04 -2.42 3.04
CA LYS A 175 4.75 -2.85 4.42
C LYS A 175 5.15 -1.81 5.46
N PHE A 176 6.33 -1.21 5.33
CA PHE A 176 6.81 -0.18 6.25
C PHE A 176 5.95 1.10 6.19
N MET A 177 5.43 1.44 5.01
CA MET A 177 4.54 2.58 4.83
C MET A 177 3.19 2.33 5.51
N VAL A 178 2.59 1.14 5.32
CA VAL A 178 1.34 0.75 5.97
C VAL A 178 1.48 0.64 7.49
N ASP A 179 2.58 0.05 7.97
CA ASP A 179 2.85 -0.14 9.40
C ASP A 179 2.82 1.19 10.19
N GLY A 180 3.12 2.31 9.55
CA GLY A 180 3.07 3.63 10.17
C GLY A 180 1.68 4.21 10.41
N ILE A 181 0.63 3.64 9.81
CA ILE A 181 -0.72 4.20 9.85
C ILE A 181 -1.23 4.41 11.28
N PRO A 182 -1.16 3.42 12.21
CA PRO A 182 -1.66 3.61 13.57
C PRO A 182 -0.96 4.74 14.33
N GLU A 183 0.35 4.85 14.19
CA GLU A 183 1.16 5.90 14.83
C GLU A 183 0.81 7.29 14.27
N ILE A 184 0.76 7.43 12.95
CA ILE A 184 0.48 8.71 12.27
C ILE A 184 -0.92 9.20 12.63
N LEU A 185 -1.92 8.32 12.56
CA LEU A 185 -3.30 8.67 12.95
C LEU A 185 -3.40 9.02 14.43
N GLY A 186 -2.67 8.31 15.30
CA GLY A 186 -2.59 8.65 16.72
C GLY A 186 -2.08 10.08 16.95
N ARG A 187 -1.05 10.49 16.21
CA ARG A 187 -0.49 11.85 16.27
C ARG A 187 -1.41 12.91 15.69
N SER A 188 -2.33 12.56 14.78
CA SER A 188 -3.38 13.45 14.29
C SER A 188 -4.64 13.45 15.17
N GLY A 189 -4.60 12.81 16.34
CA GLY A 189 -5.72 12.75 17.29
C GLY A 189 -6.78 11.70 16.94
N TYR A 190 -6.50 10.78 16.03
CA TYR A 190 -7.41 9.72 15.62
C TYR A 190 -7.09 8.42 16.33
N ARG A 191 -8.09 7.55 16.44
CA ARG A 191 -7.93 6.20 16.97
C ARG A 191 -8.53 5.20 16.02
N ILE A 192 -7.92 4.02 15.96
CA ILE A 192 -8.38 2.90 15.13
C ILE A 192 -9.02 1.86 16.04
N HIS A 193 -10.22 1.39 15.66
CA HIS A 193 -11.02 0.46 16.44
C HIS A 193 -11.62 -0.63 15.57
N ARG A 194 -11.80 -1.83 16.13
CA ARG A 194 -12.51 -2.94 15.46
C ARG A 194 -13.97 -2.53 15.17
N ASN A 195 -14.46 -2.88 14.00
CA ASN A 195 -15.89 -2.78 13.65
C ASN A 195 -16.70 -3.77 14.51
N ILE A 196 -17.92 -3.38 14.88
CA ILE A 196 -18.88 -4.24 15.59
C ILE A 196 -19.63 -5.09 14.57
#